data_AF-A0AAX2UZT8-F1
#
_entry.id   AF-A0AAX2UZT8-F1
#
_cell.length_a   1.000
_cell.length_b   1.000
_cell.length_c   1.000
_cell.angle_alpha   90.00
_cell.angle_beta   90.00
_cell.angle_gamma   90.00
#
_symmetry.space_group_name_H-M   'P 1'
#
loop_
_entity.id
_entity.type
_entity.pdbx_description
1 polymer ?
#
loop_
_entity_poly.entity_id
_entity_poly.type
_entity_poly.pdbx_seq_one_letter_code
_entity_poly.pdbx_strand_id
1 'polypeptide(L)'
;PAVMSWDEFGFKKGELAFVAQNYETNKLITILDNRRQTTIRNYFLKYPLKVRQKVQFITMDMSGAYIPLARRLFPNAEIIIDRFHIIQHLGRAFLKTRIAIMNQFDKKSLPYRALKNHWQLFQKDSRKLSLNPFYSKTFHQTLCPHEV
;
A
#
# COMPACT_ATOMS: atom_id res chain seq x y z
N PRO A 1 -13.24 -13.51 -14.89
CA PRO A 1 -12.20 -12.72 -15.61
C PRO A 1 -10.89 -13.50 -15.59
N ALA A 2 -9.94 -13.18 -16.47
CA ALA A 2 -8.59 -13.76 -16.42
C ALA A 2 -7.78 -13.16 -15.25
N VAL A 3 -7.83 -11.84 -15.09
CA VAL A 3 -7.20 -11.09 -13.99
C VAL A 3 -8.25 -10.51 -13.05
N MET A 4 -8.10 -10.74 -11.74
CA MET A 4 -8.98 -10.22 -10.70
C MET A 4 -8.19 -9.36 -9.72
N SER A 5 -8.79 -8.30 -9.19
CA SER A 5 -8.24 -7.53 -8.07
C SER A 5 -9.10 -7.72 -6.83
N TRP A 6 -8.45 -7.90 -5.69
CA TRP A 6 -9.04 -7.98 -4.36
C TRP A 6 -8.50 -6.84 -3.50
N ASP A 7 -9.39 -6.06 -2.92
CA ASP A 7 -9.02 -4.95 -2.03
C ASP A 7 -10.06 -4.75 -0.92
N GLU A 8 -9.76 -3.85 0.00
CA GLU A 8 -10.61 -3.45 1.11
C GLU A 8 -10.85 -1.93 1.10
N PHE A 9 -12.08 -1.51 1.38
CA PHE A 9 -12.39 -0.08 1.53
C PHE A 9 -13.23 0.18 2.78
N GLY A 10 -13.12 1.40 3.32
CA GLY A 10 -13.91 1.83 4.47
C GLY A 10 -15.37 1.99 4.09
N PHE A 11 -16.27 1.27 4.74
CA PHE A 11 -17.71 1.29 4.44
C PHE A 11 -18.52 2.03 5.51
N LYS A 12 -18.56 1.50 6.75
CA LYS A 12 -19.17 2.15 7.93
C LYS A 12 -18.06 2.56 8.90
N LYS A 13 -18.36 3.42 9.88
CA LYS A 13 -17.36 3.93 10.87
C LYS A 13 -16.48 2.80 11.43
N GLY A 14 -15.26 2.67 10.89
CA GLY A 14 -14.26 1.68 11.33
C GLY A 14 -14.38 0.28 10.73
N GLU A 15 -15.36 0.02 9.86
CA GLU A 15 -15.57 -1.30 9.23
C GLU A 15 -15.05 -1.31 7.78
N LEU A 16 -14.29 -2.37 7.46
CA LEU A 16 -13.73 -2.61 6.14
C LEU A 16 -14.60 -3.62 5.38
N ALA A 17 -15.02 -3.21 4.18
CA ALA A 17 -15.71 -4.05 3.21
C ALA A 17 -14.72 -4.64 2.21
N PHE A 18 -15.03 -5.83 1.70
CA PHE A 18 -14.25 -6.47 0.64
C PHE A 18 -14.78 -6.05 -0.73
N VAL A 19 -13.88 -5.77 -1.66
CA VAL A 19 -14.20 -5.53 -3.06
C VAL A 19 -13.42 -6.48 -3.96
N ALA A 20 -14.11 -7.03 -4.96
CA ALA A 20 -13.46 -7.70 -6.08
C ALA A 20 -13.89 -7.08 -7.39
N GLN A 21 -12.93 -6.87 -8.29
CA GLN A 21 -13.17 -6.34 -9.62
C GLN A 21 -12.34 -7.08 -10.66
N ASN A 22 -12.79 -7.01 -11.92
CA ASN A 22 -11.95 -7.36 -13.04
C ASN A 22 -10.86 -6.28 -13.17
N TYR A 23 -9.60 -6.69 -13.09
CA TYR A 23 -8.47 -5.76 -13.10
C TYR A 23 -8.33 -4.99 -14.42
N GLU A 24 -8.60 -5.63 -15.56
CA GLU A 24 -8.38 -5.03 -16.87
C GLU A 24 -9.49 -4.05 -17.27
N THR A 25 -10.73 -4.35 -16.86
CA THR A 25 -11.91 -3.56 -17.27
C THR A 25 -12.43 -2.64 -16.17
N ASN A 26 -11.89 -2.73 -14.96
CA ASN A 26 -12.41 -2.10 -13.74
C ASN A 26 -13.89 -2.40 -13.46
N LYS A 27 -14.46 -3.44 -14.10
CA LYS A 27 -15.84 -3.86 -13.84
C LYS A 27 -15.91 -4.57 -12.50
N LEU A 28 -16.80 -4.07 -11.65
CA LEU A 28 -17.08 -4.65 -10.34
C LEU A 28 -17.60 -6.09 -10.49
N ILE A 29 -17.01 -7.01 -9.71
CA ILE A 29 -17.51 -8.38 -9.57
C ILE A 29 -18.43 -8.44 -8.36
N THR A 30 -17.96 -7.92 -7.23
CA THR A 30 -18.74 -7.87 -6.00
C THR A 30 -18.20 -6.87 -4.99
N ILE A 31 -19.09 -6.45 -4.09
CA ILE A 31 -18.78 -5.79 -2.83
C ILE A 31 -19.43 -6.63 -1.74
N LEU A 32 -18.68 -6.96 -0.69
CA LEU A 32 -19.17 -7.67 0.48
C LEU A 32 -19.01 -6.76 1.70
N ASP A 33 -20.05 -6.66 2.51
CA ASP A 33 -20.14 -5.74 3.66
C ASP A 33 -19.05 -5.94 4.72
N ASN A 34 -18.31 -7.05 4.66
CA ASN A 34 -17.17 -7.30 5.53
C ASN A 34 -16.10 -8.15 4.83
N ARG A 35 -14.90 -8.12 5.41
CA ARG A 35 -13.70 -8.84 4.97
C ARG A 35 -13.49 -10.22 5.60
N ARG A 36 -14.49 -10.82 6.24
CA ARG A 36 -14.32 -12.13 6.90
C ARG A 36 -14.07 -13.20 5.85
N GLN A 37 -13.09 -14.07 6.09
CA GLN A 37 -12.75 -15.16 5.15
C GLN A 37 -13.96 -16.06 4.84
N THR A 38 -14.84 -16.30 5.82
CA THR A 38 -16.06 -17.09 5.64
C THR A 38 -17.02 -16.45 4.64
N THR A 39 -17.22 -15.13 4.72
CA THR A 39 -18.09 -14.37 3.82
C THR A 39 -17.55 -14.40 2.39
N ILE A 40 -16.25 -14.12 2.21
CA ILE A 40 -15.58 -14.17 0.91
C ILE A 40 -15.62 -15.59 0.32
N ARG A 41 -15.30 -16.61 1.14
CA ARG A 41 -15.36 -18.02 0.76
C ARG A 41 -16.75 -18.41 0.27
N ASN A 42 -17.78 -18.11 1.06
CA ASN A 42 -19.15 -18.49 0.75
C ASN A 42 -19.66 -17.79 -0.51
N TYR A 43 -19.23 -16.55 -0.76
CA TYR A 43 -19.54 -15.85 -2.01
C TYR A 43 -18.93 -16.58 -3.22
N PHE A 44 -17.62 -16.83 -3.21
CA PHE A 44 -16.95 -17.42 -4.37
C PHE A 44 -17.24 -18.91 -4.58
N LEU A 45 -17.59 -19.66 -3.54
CA LEU A 45 -18.00 -21.06 -3.67
C LEU A 45 -19.35 -21.26 -4.37
N LYS A 46 -20.15 -20.20 -4.57
CA LYS A 46 -21.34 -20.24 -5.44
C LYS A 46 -20.96 -20.48 -6.90
N TYR A 47 -19.73 -20.15 -7.30
CA TYR A 47 -19.24 -20.40 -8.65
C TYR A 47 -18.62 -21.80 -8.77
N PRO A 48 -19.00 -22.58 -9.80
CA PRO A 48 -18.42 -23.90 -10.03
C PRO A 48 -16.90 -23.86 -10.15
N LEU A 49 -16.23 -24.94 -9.74
CA LEU A 49 -14.77 -25.05 -9.79
C LEU A 49 -14.20 -24.75 -11.19
N LYS A 50 -14.84 -25.26 -12.24
CA LYS A 50 -14.47 -25.01 -13.65
C LYS A 50 -14.44 -23.52 -14.01
N VAL A 51 -15.27 -22.68 -13.38
CA VAL A 51 -15.27 -21.23 -13.60
C VAL A 51 -14.12 -20.58 -12.83
N ARG A 52 -13.91 -20.99 -11.58
CA ARG A 52 -12.83 -20.45 -10.73
C ARG A 52 -11.44 -20.79 -11.26
N GLN A 53 -11.28 -21.97 -11.88
CA GLN A 53 -10.05 -22.40 -12.56
C GLN A 53 -9.67 -21.56 -13.78
N LYS A 54 -10.57 -20.72 -14.30
CA LYS A 54 -10.28 -19.79 -15.42
C LYS A 54 -9.59 -18.50 -14.97
N VAL A 55 -9.57 -18.21 -13.67
CA VAL A 55 -8.82 -17.07 -13.13
C VAL A 55 -7.34 -17.43 -13.16
N GLN A 56 -6.55 -16.60 -13.83
CA GLN A 56 -5.11 -16.80 -14.03
C GLN A 56 -4.30 -15.98 -13.02
N PHE A 57 -4.77 -14.78 -12.67
CA PHE A 57 -4.06 -13.88 -11.78
C PHE A 57 -5.02 -13.22 -10.79
N ILE A 58 -4.57 -13.09 -9.54
CA ILE A 58 -5.25 -12.27 -8.54
C ILE A 58 -4.25 -11.29 -7.96
N THR A 59 -4.50 -9.99 -8.18
CA THR A 59 -3.77 -8.93 -7.50
C THR A 59 -4.43 -8.62 -6.16
N MET A 60 -3.65 -8.52 -5.09
CA MET A 60 -4.13 -8.25 -3.74
C MET A 60 -3.04 -7.65 -2.84
N ASP A 61 -3.43 -7.15 -1.68
CA ASP A 61 -2.51 -6.79 -0.59
C ASP A 61 -1.83 -8.04 0.04
N MET A 62 -0.78 -7.83 0.82
CA MET A 62 0.00 -8.84 1.56
C MET A 62 -0.74 -9.42 2.78
N SER A 63 -2.07 -9.55 2.69
CA SER A 63 -2.90 -10.08 3.76
C SER A 63 -2.66 -11.58 3.96
N GLY A 64 -2.12 -11.94 5.12
CA GLY A 64 -1.94 -13.33 5.54
C GLY A 64 -3.26 -14.13 5.60
N ALA A 65 -4.41 -13.46 5.63
CA ALA A 65 -5.72 -14.08 5.54
C ALA A 65 -6.18 -14.35 4.10
N TYR A 66 -5.83 -13.48 3.15
CA TYR A 66 -6.30 -13.58 1.77
C TYR A 66 -5.48 -14.52 0.92
N ILE A 67 -4.16 -14.54 1.08
CA ILE A 67 -3.28 -15.40 0.28
C ILE A 67 -3.69 -16.88 0.39
N PRO A 68 -3.88 -17.46 1.60
CA PRO A 68 -4.31 -18.86 1.71
C PRO A 68 -5.73 -19.08 1.19
N LEU A 69 -6.63 -18.10 1.38
CA LEU A 69 -8.01 -18.19 0.92
C LEU A 69 -8.10 -18.18 -0.61
N ALA A 70 -7.39 -17.27 -1.27
CA ALA A 70 -7.33 -17.16 -2.71
C ALA A 70 -6.77 -18.43 -3.36
N ARG A 71 -5.67 -19.00 -2.82
CA ARG A 71 -5.12 -20.29 -3.29
C ARG A 71 -6.14 -21.43 -3.24
N ARG A 72 -6.98 -21.46 -2.20
CA ARG A 72 -8.04 -22.49 -2.06
C ARG A 72 -9.20 -22.26 -3.02
N LEU A 73 -9.57 -21.01 -3.25
CA LEU A 73 -10.70 -20.65 -4.10
C LEU A 73 -10.35 -20.66 -5.61
N PHE A 74 -9.12 -20.33 -5.97
CA PHE A 74 -8.67 -20.19 -7.36
C PHE A 74 -7.35 -20.96 -7.54
N PRO A 75 -7.42 -22.30 -7.70
CA PRO A 75 -6.22 -23.15 -7.63
C PRO A 75 -5.23 -22.91 -8.77
N ASN A 76 -5.69 -22.35 -9.90
CA ASN A 76 -4.84 -22.05 -11.06
C ASN A 76 -4.35 -20.60 -11.08
N ALA A 77 -4.78 -19.78 -10.11
CA ALA A 77 -4.43 -18.37 -10.11
C ALA A 77 -3.10 -18.13 -9.42
N GLU A 78 -2.22 -17.38 -10.08
CA GLU A 78 -1.03 -16.82 -9.47
C GLU A 78 -1.40 -15.56 -8.68
N ILE A 79 -0.83 -15.42 -7.49
CA ILE A 79 -1.09 -14.28 -6.60
C ILE A 79 -0.01 -13.24 -6.83
N ILE A 80 -0.44 -12.06 -7.27
CA ILE A 80 0.43 -10.90 -7.49
C ILE A 80 0.21 -9.94 -6.33
N ILE A 81 1.30 -9.53 -5.67
CA ILE A 81 1.21 -8.50 -4.63
C ILE A 81 1.13 -7.13 -5.29
N ASP A 82 0.16 -6.33 -4.88
CA ASP A 82 0.00 -4.97 -5.38
C ASP A 82 1.22 -4.10 -4.99
N ARG A 83 1.85 -3.51 -6.01
CA ARG A 83 3.02 -2.63 -5.87
C ARG A 83 2.70 -1.38 -5.05
N PHE A 84 1.46 -0.89 -5.10
CA PHE A 84 1.04 0.26 -4.30
C PHE A 84 1.19 -0.02 -2.82
N HIS A 85 0.72 -1.19 -2.35
CA HIS A 85 0.85 -1.58 -0.95
C HIS A 85 2.31 -1.78 -0.56
N ILE A 86 3.14 -2.37 -1.42
CA ILE A 86 4.60 -2.50 -1.17
C ILE A 86 5.24 -1.12 -0.93
N ILE A 87 5.01 -0.16 -1.83
CA ILE A 87 5.56 1.19 -1.72
C ILE A 87 5.03 1.90 -0.46
N GLN A 88 3.73 1.76 -0.17
CA GLN A 88 3.10 2.31 1.02
C GLN A 88 3.71 1.75 2.31
N HIS A 89 3.92 0.43 2.39
CA HIS A 89 4.54 -0.21 3.55
C HIS A 89 5.99 0.23 3.74
N LEU A 90 6.76 0.32 2.66
CA LEU A 90 8.13 0.82 2.69
C LEU A 90 8.18 2.27 3.21
N GLY A 91 7.34 3.15 2.68
CA GLY A 91 7.27 4.55 3.12
C GLY A 91 6.91 4.69 4.60
N ARG A 92 5.96 3.89 5.10
CA ARG A 92 5.59 3.86 6.53
C ARG A 92 6.72 3.35 7.42
N ALA A 93 7.39 2.27 7.02
CA ALA A 93 8.51 1.69 7.76
C ALA A 93 9.67 2.69 7.84
N PHE A 94 9.96 3.38 6.73
CA PHE A 94 10.97 4.43 6.68
C PHE A 94 10.64 5.59 7.62
N LEU A 95 9.39 6.11 7.58
CA LEU A 95 8.97 7.18 8.49
C LEU A 95 9.07 6.79 9.95
N LYS A 96 8.62 5.57 10.29
CA LYS A 96 8.68 5.07 11.66
C LYS A 96 10.13 5.03 12.16
N THR A 97 11.04 4.55 11.32
CA THR A 97 12.48 4.49 11.61
C THR A 97 13.08 5.89 11.77
N ARG A 98 12.78 6.80 10.83
CA ARG A 98 13.20 8.21 10.91
C ARG A 98 12.72 8.86 12.22
N ILE A 99 11.45 8.70 12.58
CA ILE A 99 10.89 9.27 13.81
C ILE A 99 11.56 8.66 15.05
N ALA A 100 11.81 7.34 15.05
CA ALA A 100 12.49 6.66 16.14
C ALA A 100 13.91 7.20 16.36
N ILE A 101 14.68 7.40 15.28
CA ILE A 101 16.01 8.02 15.34
C ILE A 101 15.92 9.49 15.76
N MET A 102 15.01 10.26 15.15
CA MET A 102 14.80 11.68 15.44
C MET A 102 14.54 11.92 16.94
N ASN A 103 13.71 11.08 17.56
CA ASN A 103 13.34 11.23 18.97
C ASN A 103 14.45 10.86 19.97
N GLN A 104 15.60 10.35 19.50
CA GLN A 104 16.79 10.14 20.36
C GLN A 104 17.57 11.43 20.61
N PHE A 105 17.32 12.47 19.82
CA PHE A 105 18.03 13.75 19.92
C PHE A 105 17.22 14.79 20.70
N ASP A 106 17.91 15.75 21.32
CA ASP A 106 17.26 16.93 21.90
C ASP A 106 16.54 17.76 20.83
N LYS A 107 15.38 18.32 21.17
CA LYS A 107 14.52 19.05 20.21
C LYS A 107 15.17 20.30 19.61
N LYS A 108 16.14 20.91 20.28
CA LYS A 108 16.87 22.09 19.79
C LYS A 108 18.09 21.71 18.93
N SER A 109 18.55 20.46 19.04
CA SER A 109 19.73 19.98 18.32
C SER A 109 19.55 20.05 16.79
N LEU A 110 20.67 20.20 16.09
CA LEU A 110 20.68 20.19 14.63
C LEU A 110 20.16 18.85 14.05
N PRO A 111 20.58 17.66 14.54
CA PRO A 111 20.09 16.38 14.02
C PRO A 111 18.56 16.22 14.12
N TYR A 112 17.95 16.65 15.24
CA TYR A 112 16.50 16.63 15.40
C TYR A 112 15.82 17.52 14.35
N ARG A 113 16.25 18.79 14.24
CA ARG A 113 15.65 19.77 13.30
C ARG A 113 15.86 19.33 11.84
N ALA A 114 17.01 18.75 11.51
CA ALA A 114 17.30 18.19 10.20
C ALA A 114 16.30 17.09 9.82
N LEU A 115 16.16 16.07 10.66
CA LEU A 115 15.24 14.95 10.43
C LEU A 115 13.77 15.37 10.45
N LYS A 116 13.42 16.40 11.24
CA LYS A 116 12.06 16.93 11.34
C LYS A 116 11.66 17.78 10.14
N ASN A 117 12.51 18.71 9.71
CA ASN A 117 12.15 19.73 8.72
C ASN A 117 12.38 19.24 7.27
N HIS A 118 13.27 18.28 7.06
CA HIS A 118 13.65 17.80 5.73
C HIS A 118 13.18 16.36 5.48
N TRP A 119 12.10 15.93 6.14
CA TRP A 119 11.68 14.53 6.13
C TRP A 119 11.20 14.04 4.79
N GLN A 120 10.63 14.93 3.99
CA GLN A 120 10.08 14.61 2.68
C GLN A 120 11.17 14.30 1.65
N LEU A 121 12.40 14.81 1.83
CA LEU A 121 13.55 14.44 0.98
C LEU A 121 13.79 12.92 0.95
N PHE A 122 13.39 12.23 2.01
CA PHE A 122 13.53 10.78 2.09
C PHE A 122 12.39 10.00 1.39
N GLN A 123 11.32 10.66 0.96
CA GLN A 123 10.16 10.04 0.31
C GLN A 123 9.89 10.52 -1.10
N LYS A 124 10.25 11.76 -1.41
CA LYS A 124 10.02 12.34 -2.72
C LYS A 124 10.95 11.64 -3.71
N ASP A 125 10.40 11.36 -4.88
CA ASP A 125 11.18 10.89 -6.02
C ASP A 125 12.31 11.89 -6.28
N SER A 126 13.56 11.43 -6.27
CA SER A 126 14.74 12.29 -6.41
C SER A 126 14.70 13.11 -7.71
N ARG A 127 14.05 12.58 -8.75
CA ARG A 127 13.86 13.26 -10.04
C ARG A 127 12.88 14.43 -9.98
N LYS A 128 12.09 14.53 -8.91
CA LYS A 128 11.12 15.61 -8.65
C LYS A 128 11.65 16.65 -7.66
N LEU A 129 12.91 16.53 -7.24
CA LEU A 129 13.55 17.53 -6.40
C LEU A 129 14.10 18.67 -7.27
N SER A 130 14.01 19.89 -6.75
CA SER A 130 14.64 21.06 -7.37
C SER A 130 16.14 21.03 -7.12
N LEU A 131 16.89 21.29 -8.19
CA LEU A 131 18.34 21.49 -8.14
C LEU A 131 18.70 22.96 -7.89
N ASN A 132 17.71 23.87 -7.83
CA ASN A 132 17.97 25.28 -7.56
C ASN A 132 18.51 25.43 -6.13
N PRO A 133 19.57 26.22 -5.91
CA PRO A 133 20.07 26.47 -4.56
C PRO A 133 19.04 27.20 -3.70
N PHE A 134 18.91 26.81 -2.43
CA PHE A 134 18.09 27.53 -1.45
C PHE A 134 18.84 27.68 -0.14
N TYR A 135 18.60 28.78 0.59
CA TYR A 135 19.19 28.96 1.92
C TYR A 135 18.39 28.18 2.99
N SER A 136 19.02 27.18 3.62
CA SER A 136 18.40 26.44 4.71
C SER A 136 18.65 27.09 6.06
N LYS A 137 17.58 27.57 6.70
CA LYS A 137 17.63 28.06 8.08
C LYS A 137 18.00 26.96 9.09
N THR A 138 17.75 25.69 8.77
CA THR A 138 18.09 24.57 9.66
C THR A 138 19.61 24.42 9.77
N PHE A 139 20.29 24.48 8.63
CA PHE A 139 21.73 24.23 8.51
C PHE A 139 22.58 25.51 8.40
N HIS A 140 21.95 26.67 8.30
CA HIS A 140 22.61 27.97 8.09
C HIS A 140 23.55 28.00 6.88
N GLN A 141 23.14 27.31 5.80
CA GLN A 141 23.91 27.21 4.56
C GLN A 141 22.98 27.05 3.35
N THR A 142 23.50 27.36 2.17
CA THR A 142 22.83 27.12 0.90
C THR A 142 22.93 25.63 0.54
N LEU A 143 21.80 25.01 0.23
CA LEU A 143 21.69 23.59 -0.08
C LEU A 143 21.02 23.35 -1.42
N CYS A 144 21.29 22.18 -1.98
CA CYS A 144 20.54 21.51 -3.03
C CYS A 144 20.79 19.99 -2.91
N PRO A 145 19.86 19.13 -3.34
CA PRO A 145 18.52 19.42 -3.87
C PRO A 145 17.49 19.75 -2.77
N HIS A 146 16.34 20.33 -3.14
CA HIS A 146 15.25 20.64 -2.20
C HIS A 146 13.86 20.37 -2.77
N GLU A 147 12.87 20.42 -1.90
CA GLU A 147 11.48 20.30 -2.32
C GLU A 147 10.95 21.61 -2.91
N VAL A 148 10.38 21.54 -4.11
CA VAL A 148 9.40 22.51 -4.61
C VAL A 148 8.02 22.15 -4.11
#